data_AF-A0A7Y3ARE8-F1
#
_entry.id   AF-A0A7Y3ARE8-F1
#
_cell.length_a   1.000
_cell.length_b   1.000
_cell.length_c   1.000
_cell.angle_alpha   90.00
_cell.angle_beta   90.00
_cell.angle_gamma   90.00
#
_symmetry.space_group_name_H-M   'P 1'
#
loop_
_entity.id
_entity.type
_entity.pdbx_description
1 polymer ?
#
loop_
_entity_poly.entity_id
_entity_poly.type
_entity_poly.pdbx_seq_one_letter_code
_entity_poly.pdbx_strand_id
1 'polypeptide(L)'
;MSKFRLLLACLGTILLLAGCTSLAYNRLDWLIPWYVDGYVDLTSEQRKLLRNKLTSPLDWHRQEELANYIDILNSIEADLDGEVTAETVRRWADEMFDAAVRVQRSLLAVALEFGTQVSDEQVEEFVVSLWERHEEMEEELRARSYAEYTDDDYDSLVETLQRFLGRLSVEQKAILREASNKLVRFDKAWLDEGRAWLKKMENLLQREAGWQEAIMQAYDARASLRSAEYRAAFEHNMGLVTQAYAEVIGKMSEKQRKKAQNEFDDLRRMLTRLMDDD
;
A
#
# COMPACT_ATOMS: atom_id res chain seq x y z
N MET A 1 -12.33 -4.96 -1.33
CA MET A 1 -11.65 -3.66 -1.24
C MET A 1 -10.86 -3.46 -2.52
N SER A 2 -11.18 -2.47 -3.37
CA SER A 2 -10.40 -2.26 -4.60
C SER A 2 -8.97 -1.87 -4.20
N LYS A 3 -7.95 -2.35 -4.91
CA LYS A 3 -6.56 -2.06 -4.53
C LYS A 3 -6.21 -0.58 -4.62
N PHE A 4 -7.05 0.23 -5.23
CA PHE A 4 -6.98 1.68 -5.11
C PHE A 4 -7.17 2.11 -3.65
N ARG A 5 -8.11 1.49 -2.91
CA ARG A 5 -8.22 1.60 -1.44
C ARG A 5 -7.04 1.02 -0.70
N LEU A 6 -6.39 -0.04 -1.17
CA LEU A 6 -5.20 -0.61 -0.49
C LEU A 6 -3.93 0.19 -0.76
N LEU A 7 -3.85 0.90 -1.88
CA LEU A 7 -2.76 1.81 -2.24
C LEU A 7 -2.92 3.18 -1.60
N LEU A 8 -4.15 3.67 -1.54
CA LEU A 8 -4.53 4.83 -0.74
C LEU A 8 -4.72 4.51 0.73
N ALA A 9 -4.80 3.24 1.11
CA ALA A 9 -4.58 2.79 2.46
C ALA A 9 -3.12 2.44 2.69
N CYS A 10 -2.23 2.23 1.72
CA CYS A 10 -0.79 2.20 2.02
C CYS A 10 -0.29 3.64 2.21
N LEU A 11 -0.65 4.53 1.29
CA LEU A 11 -0.49 5.98 1.44
C LEU A 11 -1.28 6.47 2.66
N GLY A 12 -2.50 5.96 2.86
CA GLY A 12 -3.39 6.35 3.96
C GLY A 12 -3.09 5.68 5.29
N THR A 13 -2.45 4.52 5.40
CA THR A 13 -2.09 3.92 6.69
C THR A 13 -0.78 4.53 7.20
N ILE A 14 0.06 5.06 6.31
CA ILE A 14 1.17 5.94 6.69
C ILE A 14 0.64 7.33 7.12
N LEU A 15 -0.48 7.80 6.57
CA LEU A 15 -0.96 9.17 6.77
C LEU A 15 -2.23 9.33 7.65
N LEU A 16 -3.09 8.31 7.85
CA LEU A 16 -4.26 8.28 8.79
C LEU A 16 -3.80 8.17 10.23
N LEU A 17 -2.49 8.06 10.38
CA LEU A 17 -1.79 8.15 11.59
C LEU A 17 -1.72 9.61 12.11
N ALA A 18 -2.83 10.35 12.17
CA ALA A 18 -2.92 11.67 12.80
C ALA A 18 -3.63 11.56 14.17
N GLY A 19 -2.89 11.17 15.21
CA GLY A 19 -3.33 11.23 16.61
C GLY A 19 -2.87 10.10 17.55
N CYS A 20 -2.67 8.89 17.03
CA CYS A 20 -2.28 7.67 17.79
C CYS A 20 -0.83 7.19 17.56
N THR A 21 0.03 8.02 16.97
CA THR A 21 0.79 7.51 15.82
C THR A 21 2.27 7.63 15.86
N SER A 22 2.80 8.66 16.50
CA SER A 22 4.12 8.56 17.13
C SER A 22 4.11 7.34 18.07
N LEU A 23 3.06 7.15 18.87
CA LEU A 23 2.98 5.99 19.77
C LEU A 23 2.91 4.64 19.03
N ALA A 24 2.03 4.49 18.03
CA ALA A 24 1.95 3.24 17.27
C ALA A 24 3.21 2.98 16.43
N TYR A 25 3.76 4.02 15.80
CA TYR A 25 4.98 3.94 15.00
C TYR A 25 6.19 3.54 15.87
N ASN A 26 6.37 4.19 17.02
CA ASN A 26 7.41 3.88 18.01
C ASN A 26 7.21 2.52 18.69
N ARG A 27 6.16 1.78 18.34
CA ARG A 27 5.84 0.44 18.86
C ARG A 27 5.67 -0.58 17.74
N LEU A 28 6.11 -0.27 16.51
CA LEU A 28 6.04 -1.19 15.38
C LEU A 28 6.85 -2.47 15.63
N ASP A 29 7.97 -2.36 16.34
CA ASP A 29 8.76 -3.50 16.80
C ASP A 29 7.88 -4.49 17.59
N TRP A 30 6.96 -4.01 18.43
CA TRP A 30 6.04 -4.83 19.22
C TRP A 30 4.76 -5.23 18.46
N LEU A 31 4.20 -4.32 17.66
CA LEU A 31 2.95 -4.55 16.92
C LEU A 31 3.12 -5.56 15.79
N ILE A 32 4.26 -5.55 15.09
CA ILE A 32 4.52 -6.47 13.97
C ILE A 32 4.52 -7.93 14.43
N PRO A 33 5.27 -8.34 15.48
CA PRO A 33 5.18 -9.70 16.01
C PRO A 33 3.76 -10.09 16.43
N TRP A 34 3.02 -9.18 17.08
CA TRP A 34 1.63 -9.46 17.46
C TRP A 34 0.72 -9.69 16.25
N TYR A 35 0.94 -8.94 15.16
CA TYR A 35 0.24 -9.18 13.89
C TYR A 35 0.63 -10.53 13.27
N VAL A 36 1.91 -10.89 13.31
CA VAL A 36 2.42 -12.18 12.81
C VAL A 36 1.87 -13.35 13.63
N ASP A 37 1.65 -13.18 14.93
CA ASP A 37 1.03 -14.21 15.79
C ASP A 37 -0.38 -14.62 15.31
N GLY A 38 -1.07 -13.77 14.54
CA GLY A 38 -2.33 -14.13 13.91
C GLY A 38 -2.19 -15.16 12.77
N TYR A 39 -0.98 -15.41 12.27
CA TYR A 39 -0.71 -16.34 11.18
C TYR A 39 0.05 -17.59 11.63
N VAL A 40 0.81 -17.50 12.72
CA VAL A 40 1.66 -18.58 13.23
C VAL A 40 1.91 -18.39 14.71
N ASP A 41 1.79 -19.44 15.53
CA ASP A 41 2.03 -19.31 16.98
C ASP A 41 3.54 -19.23 17.29
N LEU A 42 4.04 -18.02 17.55
CA LEU A 42 5.44 -17.80 17.87
C LEU A 42 5.74 -18.03 19.35
N THR A 43 6.84 -18.71 19.67
CA THR A 43 7.34 -18.78 21.06
C THR A 43 7.75 -17.39 21.59
N SER A 44 7.87 -17.22 22.91
CA SER A 44 8.34 -15.98 23.52
C SER A 44 9.74 -15.55 23.02
N GLU A 45 10.63 -16.53 22.80
CA GLU A 45 11.97 -16.29 22.27
C GLU A 45 11.94 -15.89 20.79
N GLN A 46 11.10 -16.53 19.96
CA GLN A 46 10.90 -16.12 18.57
C GLN A 46 10.34 -14.70 18.46
N ARG A 47 9.35 -14.34 19.29
CA ARG A 47 8.82 -12.95 19.32
C ARG A 47 9.92 -11.96 19.69
N LYS A 48 10.74 -12.27 20.70
CA LYS A 48 11.88 -11.41 21.09
C LYS A 48 12.91 -11.29 19.97
N LEU A 49 13.20 -12.39 19.28
CA LEU A 49 14.11 -12.40 18.14
C LEU A 49 13.58 -11.54 16.99
N LEU A 50 12.32 -11.68 16.62
CA LEU A 50 11.68 -10.88 15.58
C LEU A 50 11.70 -9.38 15.93
N ARG A 51 11.40 -9.01 17.17
CA ARG A 51 11.56 -7.62 17.65
C ARG A 51 12.95 -7.07 17.39
N ASN A 52 13.98 -7.80 17.80
CA ASN A 52 15.37 -7.38 17.61
C ASN A 52 15.75 -7.29 16.12
N LYS A 53 15.19 -8.17 15.28
CA LYS A 53 15.42 -8.15 13.83
C LYS A 53 14.74 -6.97 13.13
N LEU A 54 13.68 -6.42 13.71
CA LEU A 54 12.98 -5.24 13.18
C LEU A 54 13.69 -3.93 13.48
N THR A 55 14.59 -3.86 14.47
CA THR A 55 15.29 -2.63 14.86
C THR A 55 15.94 -1.93 13.68
N SER A 56 16.86 -2.60 12.97
CA SER A 56 17.58 -1.98 11.85
C SER A 56 16.67 -1.57 10.67
N PRO A 57 15.72 -2.39 10.20
CA PRO A 57 14.74 -1.98 9.19
C PRO A 57 13.88 -0.78 9.60
N LEU A 58 13.46 -0.71 10.87
CA LEU A 58 12.67 0.41 11.37
C LEU A 58 13.51 1.69 11.52
N ASP A 59 14.77 1.56 11.97
CA ASP A 59 15.72 2.67 12.03
C ASP A 59 16.01 3.22 10.63
N TRP A 60 16.28 2.33 9.65
CA TRP A 60 16.44 2.71 8.25
C TRP A 60 15.20 3.43 7.72
N HIS A 61 14.01 2.87 7.97
CA HIS A 61 12.76 3.48 7.53
C HIS A 61 12.59 4.88 8.13
N ARG A 62 12.90 5.05 9.42
CA ARG A 62 12.83 6.33 10.12
C ARG A 62 13.85 7.34 9.57
N GLN A 63 15.10 6.94 9.39
CA GLN A 63 16.20 7.86 9.04
C GLN A 63 16.25 8.19 7.55
N GLU A 64 15.85 7.26 6.68
CA GLU A 64 15.99 7.40 5.23
C GLU A 64 14.62 7.46 4.53
N GLU A 65 13.75 6.47 4.76
CA GLU A 65 12.53 6.36 3.95
C GLU A 65 11.50 7.45 4.26
N LEU A 66 11.43 7.93 5.51
CA LEU A 66 10.60 9.10 5.84
C LEU A 66 11.08 10.38 5.13
N ALA A 67 12.39 10.55 4.93
CA ALA A 67 12.94 11.67 4.17
C ALA A 67 12.53 11.56 2.69
N ASN A 68 12.56 10.35 2.12
CA ASN A 68 12.06 10.10 0.76
C ASN A 68 10.58 10.49 0.62
N TYR A 69 9.74 10.25 1.64
CA TYR A 69 8.33 10.68 1.61
C TYR A 69 8.20 12.21 1.62
N ILE A 70 9.05 12.92 2.37
CA ILE A 70 9.10 14.38 2.35
C ILE A 70 9.48 14.89 0.95
N ASP A 71 10.44 14.24 0.28
CA ASP A 71 10.84 14.61 -1.08
C ASP A 71 9.71 14.41 -2.10
N ILE A 72 8.96 13.32 -2.00
CA ILE A 72 7.77 13.08 -2.83
C ILE A 72 6.72 14.19 -2.58
N LEU A 73 6.45 14.53 -1.32
CA LEU A 73 5.52 15.62 -0.98
C LEU A 73 5.98 16.97 -1.56
N ASN A 74 7.29 17.26 -1.49
CA ASN A 74 7.87 18.47 -2.06
C ASN A 74 7.75 18.50 -3.59
N SER A 75 7.95 17.37 -4.27
CA SER A 75 7.72 17.28 -5.73
C SER A 75 6.27 17.55 -6.07
N ILE A 76 5.33 16.90 -5.37
CA ILE A 76 3.89 17.08 -5.61
C ILE A 76 3.51 18.55 -5.44
N GLU A 77 3.94 19.18 -4.36
CA GLU A 77 3.62 20.60 -4.10
C GLU A 77 4.19 21.52 -5.18
N ALA A 78 5.43 21.30 -5.63
CA ALA A 78 6.04 22.08 -6.70
C ALA A 78 5.30 21.93 -8.04
N ASP A 79 4.81 20.72 -8.34
CA ASP A 79 4.04 20.47 -9.55
C ASP A 79 2.67 21.18 -9.54
N LEU A 80 2.09 21.46 -8.36
CA LEU A 80 0.81 22.17 -8.24
C LEU A 80 0.90 23.66 -8.64
N ASP A 81 2.10 24.23 -8.75
CA ASP A 81 2.30 25.59 -9.27
C ASP A 81 2.13 25.67 -10.80
N GLY A 82 2.17 24.52 -11.48
CA GLY A 82 1.99 24.39 -12.92
C GLY A 82 0.66 23.75 -13.33
N GLU A 83 0.59 23.36 -14.61
CA GLU A 83 -0.48 22.52 -15.12
C GLU A 83 -0.27 21.07 -14.67
N VAL A 84 -1.27 20.51 -13.99
CA VAL A 84 -1.24 19.11 -13.55
C VAL A 84 -1.92 18.25 -14.61
N THR A 85 -1.12 17.41 -15.28
CA THR A 85 -1.61 16.45 -16.30
C THR A 85 -1.77 15.05 -15.70
N ALA A 86 -2.38 14.14 -16.46
CA ALA A 86 -2.51 12.73 -16.07
C ALA A 86 -1.13 12.06 -15.87
N GLU A 87 -0.13 12.42 -16.67
CA GLU A 87 1.23 11.94 -16.56
C GLU A 87 1.91 12.42 -15.27
N THR A 88 1.67 13.67 -14.87
CA THR A 88 2.14 14.21 -13.59
C THR A 88 1.56 13.40 -12.42
N VAL A 89 0.25 13.15 -12.42
CA VAL A 89 -0.39 12.36 -11.36
C VAL A 89 0.08 10.91 -11.39
N ARG A 90 0.31 10.32 -12.58
CA ARG A 90 0.86 8.97 -12.72
C ARG A 90 2.25 8.88 -12.11
N ARG A 91 3.11 9.86 -12.36
CA ARG A 91 4.46 9.91 -11.77
C ARG A 91 4.41 9.93 -10.24
N TRP A 92 3.53 10.73 -9.62
CA TRP A 92 3.36 10.72 -8.16
C TRP A 92 2.95 9.34 -7.63
N ALA A 93 2.07 8.64 -8.34
CA ALA A 93 1.68 7.29 -7.97
C ALA A 93 2.86 6.30 -8.09
N ASP A 94 3.64 6.40 -9.17
CA ASP A 94 4.82 5.57 -9.41
C ASP A 94 5.91 5.79 -8.34
N GLU A 95 6.17 7.04 -7.95
CA GLU A 95 7.10 7.37 -6.85
C GLU A 95 6.66 6.72 -5.52
N MET A 96 5.35 6.74 -5.23
CA MET A 96 4.79 6.08 -4.04
C MET A 96 4.82 4.54 -4.14
N PHE A 97 4.65 3.97 -5.34
CA PHE A 97 4.80 2.53 -5.57
C PHE A 97 6.24 2.08 -5.30
N ASP A 98 7.22 2.82 -5.79
CA ASP A 98 8.64 2.52 -5.59
C ASP A 98 9.03 2.59 -4.11
N ALA A 99 8.51 3.59 -3.39
CA ALA A 99 8.59 3.68 -1.93
C ALA A 99 8.06 2.42 -1.24
N ALA A 100 6.85 1.99 -1.59
CA ALA A 100 6.25 0.79 -1.02
C ALA A 100 7.09 -0.47 -1.31
N VAL A 101 7.68 -0.57 -2.51
CA VAL A 101 8.57 -1.69 -2.88
C VAL A 101 9.83 -1.71 -2.02
N ARG A 102 10.47 -0.56 -1.75
CA ARG A 102 11.64 -0.49 -0.86
C ARG A 102 11.33 -1.00 0.54
N VAL A 103 10.23 -0.54 1.14
CA VAL A 103 9.79 -0.98 2.47
C VAL A 103 9.47 -2.47 2.50
N GLN A 104 8.69 -2.94 1.53
CA GLN A 104 8.33 -4.36 1.44
C GLN A 104 9.55 -5.26 1.26
N ARG A 105 10.52 -4.87 0.42
CA ARG A 105 11.76 -5.62 0.22
C ARG A 105 12.59 -5.69 1.51
N SER A 106 12.69 -4.58 2.24
CA SER A 106 13.38 -4.52 3.54
C SER A 106 12.73 -5.48 4.55
N LEU A 107 11.41 -5.42 4.70
CA LEU A 107 10.68 -6.33 5.61
C LEU A 107 10.69 -7.78 5.14
N LEU A 108 10.71 -8.04 3.82
CA LEU A 108 10.84 -9.39 3.28
C LEU A 108 12.19 -9.99 3.65
N ALA A 109 13.28 -9.22 3.60
CA ALA A 109 14.59 -9.69 4.04
C ALA A 109 14.58 -10.13 5.51
N VAL A 110 13.91 -9.36 6.37
CA VAL A 110 13.69 -9.72 7.79
C VAL A 110 12.89 -11.02 7.89
N ALA A 111 11.79 -11.13 7.16
CA ALA A 111 10.93 -12.30 7.19
C ALA A 111 11.65 -13.57 6.74
N LEU A 112 12.50 -13.48 5.71
CA LEU A 112 13.29 -14.60 5.20
C LEU A 112 14.42 -15.01 6.15
N GLU A 113 15.04 -14.07 6.86
CA GLU A 113 16.01 -14.40 7.91
C GLU A 113 15.32 -15.01 9.13
N PHE A 114 14.23 -14.42 9.59
CA PHE A 114 13.42 -14.96 10.68
C PHE A 114 12.83 -16.34 10.33
N GLY A 115 12.53 -16.57 9.06
CA GLY A 115 12.05 -17.85 8.54
C GLY A 115 12.98 -19.03 8.76
N THR A 116 14.27 -18.82 9.11
CA THR A 116 15.17 -19.92 9.51
C THR A 116 15.01 -20.33 10.98
N GLN A 117 14.26 -19.55 11.76
CA GLN A 117 14.11 -19.67 13.22
C GLN A 117 12.73 -20.23 13.60
N VAL A 118 11.86 -20.44 12.61
CA VAL A 118 10.56 -21.09 12.75
C VAL A 118 10.67 -22.57 12.37
N SER A 119 9.90 -23.43 13.03
CA SER A 119 9.87 -24.87 12.72
C SER A 119 9.14 -25.15 11.40
N ASP A 120 9.27 -26.37 10.86
CA ASP A 120 8.52 -26.74 9.65
C ASP A 120 7.01 -26.72 9.91
N GLU A 121 6.58 -27.14 11.10
CA GLU A 121 5.16 -27.11 11.52
C GLU A 121 4.62 -25.67 11.58
N GLN A 122 5.43 -24.72 12.08
CA GLN A 122 5.08 -23.30 12.09
C GLN A 122 5.00 -22.71 10.67
N VAL A 123 5.83 -23.18 9.73
CA VAL A 123 5.74 -22.76 8.33
C VAL A 123 4.48 -23.31 7.68
N GLU A 124 4.10 -24.55 7.98
CA GLU A 124 2.84 -25.14 7.51
C GLU A 124 1.63 -24.37 8.06
N GLU A 125 1.61 -24.07 9.37
CA GLU A 125 0.57 -23.24 10.00
C GLU A 125 0.47 -21.86 9.31
N PHE A 126 1.61 -21.22 9.05
CA PHE A 126 1.67 -19.95 8.35
C PHE A 126 1.06 -20.03 6.94
N VAL A 127 1.39 -21.07 6.18
CA VAL A 127 0.85 -21.28 4.82
C VAL A 127 -0.65 -21.53 4.85
N VAL A 128 -1.15 -22.33 5.79
CA VAL A 128 -2.59 -22.56 6.00
C VAL A 128 -3.31 -21.24 6.31
N SER A 129 -2.77 -20.48 7.26
CA SER A 129 -3.29 -19.15 7.64
C SER A 129 -3.33 -18.14 6.49
N LEU A 130 -2.40 -18.23 5.52
CA LEU A 130 -2.41 -17.41 4.32
C LEU A 130 -3.49 -17.83 3.33
N TRP A 131 -3.72 -19.13 3.18
CA TRP A 131 -4.76 -19.67 2.32
C TRP A 131 -6.16 -19.36 2.86
N GLU A 132 -6.40 -19.56 4.16
CA GLU A 132 -7.68 -19.23 4.81
C GLU A 132 -8.05 -17.76 4.58
N ARG A 133 -7.13 -16.83 4.82
CA ARG A 133 -7.35 -15.39 4.58
C ARG A 133 -7.62 -15.07 3.10
N HIS A 134 -6.94 -15.76 2.18
CA HIS A 134 -7.18 -15.55 0.75
C HIS A 134 -8.60 -16.00 0.36
N GLU A 135 -9.06 -17.13 0.91
CA GLU A 135 -10.40 -17.66 0.70
C GLU A 135 -11.47 -16.76 1.31
N GLU A 136 -11.28 -16.27 2.54
CA GLU A 136 -12.16 -15.27 3.18
C GLU A 136 -12.30 -14.01 2.30
N MET A 137 -11.19 -13.45 1.81
CA MET A 137 -11.24 -12.29 0.91
C MET A 137 -11.95 -12.60 -0.42
N GLU A 138 -11.78 -13.81 -0.96
CA GLU A 138 -12.46 -14.22 -2.17
C GLU A 138 -13.98 -14.31 -1.95
N GLU A 139 -14.43 -14.85 -0.82
CA GLU A 139 -15.84 -14.91 -0.45
C GLU A 139 -16.45 -13.51 -0.31
N GLU A 140 -15.78 -12.62 0.44
CA GLU A 140 -16.22 -11.23 0.61
C GLU A 140 -16.33 -10.49 -0.72
N LEU A 141 -15.37 -10.67 -1.63
CA LEU A 141 -15.37 -10.00 -2.93
C LEU A 141 -16.39 -10.60 -3.90
N ARG A 142 -16.59 -11.92 -3.86
CA ARG A 142 -17.60 -12.62 -4.68
C ARG A 142 -19.02 -12.18 -4.32
N ALA A 143 -19.28 -11.86 -3.05
CA ALA A 143 -20.58 -11.38 -2.60
C ALA A 143 -20.95 -9.98 -3.12
N ARG A 144 -19.97 -9.19 -3.58
CA ARG A 144 -20.19 -7.80 -4.03
C ARG A 144 -20.82 -7.72 -5.40
N SER A 145 -21.90 -6.96 -5.49
CA SER A 145 -22.52 -6.57 -6.76
C SER A 145 -21.64 -5.58 -7.54
N TYR A 146 -21.90 -5.47 -8.84
CA TYR A 146 -21.21 -4.49 -9.69
C TYR A 146 -21.52 -3.04 -9.29
N ALA A 147 -22.76 -2.78 -8.81
CA ALA A 147 -23.17 -1.46 -8.36
C ALA A 147 -22.41 -1.05 -7.08
N GLU A 148 -22.32 -1.95 -6.10
CA GLU A 148 -21.52 -1.71 -4.88
C GLU A 148 -20.05 -1.49 -5.21
N TYR A 149 -19.49 -2.25 -6.15
CA TYR A 149 -18.09 -2.07 -6.59
C TYR A 149 -17.85 -0.68 -7.20
N THR A 150 -18.76 -0.22 -8.06
CA THR A 150 -18.64 1.09 -8.73
C THR A 150 -18.80 2.25 -7.73
N ASP A 151 -19.72 2.11 -6.77
CA ASP A 151 -19.91 3.10 -5.72
C ASP A 151 -18.73 3.15 -4.75
N ASP A 152 -18.20 1.97 -4.39
CA ASP A 152 -17.00 1.83 -3.59
C ASP A 152 -15.80 2.56 -4.23
N ASP A 153 -15.60 2.38 -5.54
CA ASP A 153 -14.53 3.03 -6.27
C ASP A 153 -14.74 4.55 -6.32
N TYR A 154 -15.96 5.02 -6.59
CA TYR A 154 -16.27 6.45 -6.53
C TYR A 154 -15.94 7.07 -5.18
N ASP A 155 -16.42 6.45 -4.09
CA ASP A 155 -16.19 6.96 -2.74
C ASP A 155 -14.69 7.01 -2.43
N SER A 156 -13.94 5.99 -2.84
CA SER A 156 -12.48 5.96 -2.70
C SER A 156 -11.79 7.12 -3.43
N LEU A 157 -12.24 7.39 -4.66
CA LEU A 157 -11.71 8.50 -5.45
C LEU A 157 -12.00 9.85 -4.78
N VAL A 158 -13.21 10.03 -4.26
CA VAL A 158 -13.66 11.24 -3.58
C VAL A 158 -12.91 11.44 -2.27
N GLU A 159 -12.86 10.45 -1.39
CA GLU A 159 -12.24 10.53 -0.06
C GLU A 159 -10.76 10.90 -0.16
N THR A 160 -10.06 10.32 -1.14
CA THR A 160 -8.66 10.62 -1.43
C THR A 160 -8.44 12.10 -1.71
N LEU A 161 -9.17 12.66 -2.69
CA LEU A 161 -9.01 14.07 -3.02
C LEU A 161 -9.58 14.97 -1.93
N GLN A 162 -10.61 14.55 -1.20
CA GLN A 162 -11.18 15.32 -0.10
C GLN A 162 -10.22 15.49 1.07
N ARG A 163 -9.35 14.50 1.31
CA ARG A 163 -8.30 14.62 2.30
C ARG A 163 -7.41 15.85 2.07
N PHE A 164 -6.93 16.00 0.83
CA PHE A 164 -6.00 17.07 0.46
C PHE A 164 -6.70 18.38 0.09
N LEU A 165 -7.81 18.33 -0.65
CA LEU A 165 -8.48 19.51 -1.17
C LEU A 165 -9.61 20.01 -0.23
N GLY A 166 -10.05 19.19 0.72
CA GLY A 166 -11.28 19.42 1.47
C GLY A 166 -12.52 19.15 0.63
N ARG A 167 -13.63 19.85 0.91
CA ARG A 167 -14.91 19.62 0.21
C ARG A 167 -14.77 19.83 -1.30
N LEU A 168 -15.05 18.78 -2.08
CA LEU A 168 -15.13 18.84 -3.55
C LEU A 168 -16.44 19.51 -4.02
N SER A 169 -16.36 20.23 -5.13
CA SER A 169 -17.51 20.83 -5.82
C SER A 169 -18.39 19.76 -6.50
N VAL A 170 -19.59 20.16 -6.94
CA VAL A 170 -20.48 19.26 -7.70
C VAL A 170 -19.82 18.83 -9.01
N GLU A 171 -19.13 19.74 -9.69
CA GLU A 171 -18.40 19.44 -10.93
C GLU A 171 -17.25 18.46 -10.70
N GLN A 172 -16.44 18.67 -9.65
CA GLN A 172 -15.35 17.75 -9.31
C GLN A 172 -15.86 16.35 -8.98
N LYS A 173 -16.98 16.25 -8.25
CA LYS A 173 -17.62 14.95 -7.97
C LYS A 173 -18.16 14.28 -9.23
N ALA A 174 -18.72 15.05 -10.17
CA ALA A 174 -19.21 14.51 -11.43
C ALA A 174 -18.08 13.87 -12.26
N ILE A 175 -16.91 14.51 -12.32
CA ILE A 175 -15.70 13.96 -12.98
C ILE A 175 -15.31 12.61 -12.36
N LEU A 176 -15.23 12.54 -11.03
CA LEU A 176 -14.87 11.30 -10.34
C LEU A 176 -15.91 10.20 -10.54
N ARG A 177 -17.21 10.54 -10.59
CA ARG A 177 -18.28 9.58 -10.86
C ARG A 177 -18.24 9.06 -12.29
N GLU A 178 -17.94 9.91 -13.26
CA GLU A 178 -17.76 9.47 -14.63
C GLU A 178 -16.58 8.51 -14.76
N ALA A 179 -15.46 8.81 -14.10
CA ALA A 179 -14.29 7.94 -14.07
C ALA A 179 -14.60 6.59 -13.42
N SER A 180 -15.24 6.58 -12.23
CA SER A 180 -15.58 5.34 -11.52
C SER A 180 -16.47 4.42 -12.35
N ASN A 181 -17.42 4.98 -13.10
CA ASN A 181 -18.33 4.21 -13.97
C ASN A 181 -17.62 3.52 -15.15
N LYS A 182 -16.41 3.97 -15.51
CA LYS A 182 -15.60 3.43 -16.61
C LYS A 182 -14.50 2.47 -16.12
N LEU A 183 -14.33 2.32 -14.80
CA LEU A 183 -13.35 1.40 -14.25
C LEU A 183 -13.73 -0.04 -14.55
N VAL A 184 -12.73 -0.84 -14.90
CA VAL A 184 -12.86 -2.29 -15.02
C VAL A 184 -12.78 -2.89 -13.62
N ARG A 185 -13.73 -3.75 -13.28
CA ARG A 185 -13.73 -4.51 -12.03
C ARG A 185 -12.44 -5.34 -11.94
N PHE A 186 -11.61 -5.03 -10.94
CA PHE A 186 -10.23 -5.49 -10.84
C PHE A 186 -10.01 -6.61 -9.82
N ASP A 187 -11.02 -6.90 -9.00
CA ASP A 187 -10.93 -7.81 -7.87
C ASP A 187 -10.66 -9.26 -8.29
N LYS A 188 -11.31 -9.76 -9.34
CA LYS A 188 -11.07 -11.12 -9.86
C LYS A 188 -9.63 -11.31 -10.31
N ALA A 189 -9.16 -10.46 -11.23
CA ALA A 189 -7.78 -10.54 -11.74
C ALA A 189 -6.78 -10.44 -10.58
N TRP A 190 -7.06 -9.63 -9.57
CA TRP A 190 -6.22 -9.58 -8.38
C TRP A 190 -6.23 -10.87 -7.55
N LEU A 191 -7.40 -11.42 -7.26
CA LEU A 191 -7.53 -12.65 -6.48
C LEU A 191 -6.81 -13.80 -7.16
N ASP A 192 -6.92 -13.90 -8.49
CA ASP A 192 -6.25 -14.89 -9.32
C ASP A 192 -4.71 -14.74 -9.23
N GLU A 193 -4.18 -13.51 -9.29
CA GLU A 193 -2.75 -13.24 -9.04
C GLU A 193 -2.31 -13.54 -7.59
N GLY A 194 -3.17 -13.29 -6.61
CA GLY A 194 -2.92 -13.62 -5.21
C GLY A 194 -2.80 -15.13 -5.01
N ARG A 195 -3.72 -15.89 -5.60
CA ARG A 195 -3.74 -17.36 -5.58
C ARG A 195 -2.51 -17.94 -6.27
N ALA A 196 -2.13 -17.42 -7.43
CA ALA A 196 -0.92 -17.84 -8.13
C ALA A 196 0.35 -17.58 -7.30
N TRP A 197 0.41 -16.42 -6.63
CA TRP A 197 1.50 -16.09 -5.72
C TRP A 197 1.55 -17.03 -4.52
N LEU A 198 0.41 -17.31 -3.86
CA LEU A 198 0.36 -18.23 -2.71
C LEU A 198 0.83 -19.64 -3.07
N LYS A 199 0.39 -20.20 -4.19
CA LYS A 199 0.88 -21.50 -4.68
C LYS A 199 2.40 -21.53 -4.88
N LYS A 200 2.95 -20.43 -5.44
CA LYS A 200 4.40 -20.31 -5.62
C LYS A 200 5.11 -20.23 -4.27
N MET A 201 4.58 -19.44 -3.33
CA MET A 201 5.14 -19.29 -2.00
C MET A 201 5.08 -20.59 -1.20
N GLU A 202 3.97 -21.31 -1.23
CA GLU A 202 3.81 -22.63 -0.57
C GLU A 202 4.88 -23.63 -1.02
N ASN A 203 5.21 -23.66 -2.32
CA ASN A 203 6.29 -24.50 -2.83
C ASN A 203 7.67 -24.01 -2.36
N LEU A 204 7.94 -22.71 -2.42
CA LEU A 204 9.22 -22.14 -1.99
C LEU A 204 9.44 -22.26 -0.46
N LEU A 205 8.35 -22.24 0.31
CA LEU A 205 8.33 -22.40 1.76
C LEU A 205 8.50 -23.86 2.20
N GLN A 206 8.69 -24.80 1.28
CA GLN A 206 9.28 -26.12 1.62
C GLN A 206 10.77 -26.02 1.99
N ARG A 207 11.35 -24.81 1.91
CA ARG A 207 12.69 -24.44 2.40
C ARG A 207 13.83 -25.32 1.86
N GLU A 208 13.73 -25.74 0.60
CA GLU A 208 14.85 -26.36 -0.12
C GLU A 208 16.10 -25.45 -0.14
N ALA A 209 17.27 -26.00 -0.46
CA ALA A 209 18.51 -25.22 -0.52
C ALA A 209 18.36 -23.99 -1.45
N GLY A 210 18.62 -22.79 -0.91
CA GLY A 210 18.47 -21.53 -1.65
C GLY A 210 17.07 -20.90 -1.62
N TRP A 211 16.13 -21.42 -0.84
CA TRP A 211 14.74 -20.93 -0.79
C TRP A 211 14.61 -19.42 -0.54
N GLN A 212 15.45 -18.82 0.30
CA GLN A 212 15.41 -17.38 0.62
C GLN A 212 15.71 -16.55 -0.63
N GLU A 213 16.75 -16.92 -1.37
CA GLU A 213 17.10 -16.26 -2.63
C GLU A 213 16.00 -16.47 -3.67
N ALA A 214 15.45 -17.68 -3.77
CA ALA A 214 14.36 -18.00 -4.69
C ALA A 214 13.09 -17.18 -4.41
N ILE A 215 12.73 -16.94 -3.13
CA ILE A 215 11.61 -16.07 -2.77
C ILE A 215 11.91 -14.62 -3.12
N MET A 216 13.11 -14.11 -2.83
CA MET A 216 13.50 -12.74 -3.16
C MET A 216 13.44 -12.50 -4.68
N GLN A 217 14.00 -13.42 -5.48
CA GLN A 217 13.93 -13.36 -6.94
C GLN A 217 12.49 -13.46 -7.45
N ALA A 218 11.66 -14.31 -6.83
CA ALA A 218 10.25 -14.43 -7.17
C ALA A 218 9.46 -13.14 -6.88
N TYR A 219 9.77 -12.47 -5.77
CA TYR A 219 9.18 -11.19 -5.39
C TYR A 219 9.59 -10.09 -6.39
N ASP A 220 10.88 -10.02 -6.74
CA ASP A 220 11.41 -9.04 -7.69
C ASP A 220 10.82 -9.20 -9.09
N ALA A 221 10.65 -10.44 -9.55
CA ALA A 221 10.03 -10.74 -10.83
C ALA A 221 8.48 -10.62 -10.80
N ARG A 222 7.86 -10.49 -9.62
CA ARG A 222 6.40 -10.60 -9.48
C ARG A 222 5.64 -9.58 -10.31
N ALA A 223 6.12 -8.34 -10.39
CA ALA A 223 5.46 -7.29 -11.14
C ALA A 223 5.46 -7.55 -12.66
N SER A 224 6.56 -8.07 -13.20
CA SER A 224 6.70 -8.38 -14.64
C SER A 224 6.00 -9.66 -15.05
N LEU A 225 5.84 -10.61 -14.11
CA LEU A 225 5.19 -11.91 -14.34
C LEU A 225 3.65 -11.88 -14.22
N ARG A 226 3.04 -10.74 -13.91
CA ARG A 226 1.58 -10.63 -13.82
C ARG A 226 0.92 -10.95 -15.16
N SER A 227 -0.25 -11.59 -15.09
CA SER A 227 -1.04 -11.93 -16.27
C SER A 227 -1.33 -10.71 -17.16
N ALA A 228 -1.51 -10.96 -18.46
CA ALA A 228 -1.86 -9.91 -19.42
C ALA A 228 -3.19 -9.23 -19.05
N GLU A 229 -4.15 -10.00 -18.53
CA GLU A 229 -5.44 -9.50 -18.03
C GLU A 229 -5.25 -8.52 -16.86
N TYR A 230 -4.47 -8.90 -15.84
CA TYR A 230 -4.17 -8.01 -14.72
C TYR A 230 -3.49 -6.72 -15.19
N ARG A 231 -2.47 -6.82 -16.05
CA ARG A 231 -1.74 -5.65 -16.53
C ARG A 231 -2.64 -4.71 -17.33
N ALA A 232 -3.48 -5.26 -18.22
CA ALA A 232 -4.42 -4.46 -19.01
C ALA A 232 -5.44 -3.74 -18.12
N ALA A 233 -6.06 -4.45 -17.16
CA ALA A 233 -7.04 -3.85 -16.26
C ALA A 233 -6.41 -2.80 -15.33
N PHE A 234 -5.18 -3.05 -14.84
CA PHE A 234 -4.44 -2.11 -14.03
C PHE A 234 -4.12 -0.82 -14.80
N GLU A 235 -3.54 -0.93 -15.99
CA GLU A 235 -3.16 0.25 -16.79
C GLU A 235 -4.38 1.05 -17.26
N HIS A 236 -5.46 0.37 -17.66
CA HIS A 236 -6.72 1.02 -18.00
C HIS A 236 -7.30 1.83 -16.83
N ASN A 237 -7.42 1.19 -15.66
CA ASN A 237 -7.94 1.86 -14.48
C ASN A 237 -7.03 2.99 -14.02
N MET A 238 -5.71 2.79 -14.03
CA MET A 238 -4.76 3.81 -13.61
C MET A 238 -4.85 5.03 -14.52
N GLY A 239 -4.92 4.85 -15.84
CA GLY A 239 -5.10 5.95 -16.79
C GLY A 239 -6.39 6.75 -16.55
N LEU A 240 -7.51 6.07 -16.28
CA LEU A 240 -8.78 6.75 -15.94
C LEU A 240 -8.68 7.56 -14.65
N VAL A 241 -8.05 7.00 -13.62
CA VAL A 241 -7.93 7.66 -12.32
C VAL A 241 -6.99 8.85 -12.38
N THR A 242 -5.80 8.70 -12.98
CA THR A 242 -4.83 9.79 -13.08
C THR A 242 -5.39 10.95 -13.91
N GLN A 243 -6.12 10.65 -14.99
CA GLN A 243 -6.85 11.64 -15.78
C GLN A 243 -7.90 12.38 -14.94
N ALA A 244 -8.76 11.64 -14.23
CA ALA A 244 -9.82 12.24 -13.41
C ALA A 244 -9.26 13.12 -12.29
N TYR A 245 -8.16 12.69 -11.66
CA TYR A 245 -7.48 13.46 -10.63
C TYR A 245 -6.86 14.73 -11.18
N ALA A 246 -6.16 14.66 -12.31
CA ALA A 246 -5.61 15.83 -13.00
C ALA A 246 -6.71 16.85 -13.31
N GLU A 247 -7.86 16.42 -13.84
CA GLU A 247 -8.99 17.30 -14.13
C GLU A 247 -9.60 17.94 -12.88
N VAL A 248 -9.75 17.19 -11.79
CA VAL A 248 -10.26 17.73 -10.51
C VAL A 248 -9.30 18.74 -9.90
N ILE A 249 -8.00 18.44 -9.93
CA ILE A 249 -6.92 19.29 -9.41
C ILE A 249 -6.81 20.57 -10.25
N GLY A 250 -6.88 20.48 -11.58
CA GLY A 250 -6.88 21.64 -12.47
C GLY A 250 -8.09 22.58 -12.25
N LYS A 251 -9.16 22.08 -11.64
CA LYS A 251 -10.36 22.85 -11.26
C LYS A 251 -10.36 23.30 -9.80
N MET A 252 -9.23 23.22 -9.10
CA MET A 252 -9.17 23.60 -7.70
C MET A 252 -9.45 25.10 -7.50
N SER A 253 -10.24 25.41 -6.47
CA SER A 253 -10.39 26.79 -5.99
C SER A 253 -9.18 27.21 -5.14
N GLU A 254 -8.99 28.52 -4.96
CA GLU A 254 -7.96 29.05 -4.06
C GLU A 254 -8.06 28.49 -2.63
N LYS A 255 -9.28 28.25 -2.16
CA LYS A 255 -9.51 27.61 -0.85
C LYS A 255 -8.99 26.16 -0.82
N GLN A 256 -9.18 25.42 -1.90
CA GLN A 256 -8.69 24.04 -2.02
C GLN A 256 -7.17 24.01 -2.14
N ARG A 257 -6.57 24.94 -2.90
CA ARG A 257 -5.12 25.13 -2.99
C ARG A 257 -4.50 25.37 -1.61
N LYS A 258 -5.05 26.29 -0.84
CA LYS A 258 -4.60 26.56 0.54
C LYS A 258 -4.79 25.36 1.47
N LYS A 259 -5.87 24.59 1.33
CA LYS A 259 -6.10 23.37 2.12
C LYS A 259 -5.07 22.29 1.77
N ALA A 260 -4.70 22.14 0.49
CA ALA A 260 -3.67 21.20 0.05
C ALA A 260 -2.29 21.57 0.63
N GLN A 261 -1.89 22.84 0.54
CA GLN A 261 -0.65 23.34 1.15
C GLN A 261 -0.59 23.06 2.66
N ASN A 262 -1.67 23.37 3.39
CA ASN A 262 -1.75 23.08 4.81
C ASN A 262 -1.63 21.58 5.12
N GLU A 263 -2.26 20.72 4.31
CA GLU A 263 -2.17 19.26 4.47
C GLU A 263 -0.73 18.78 4.24
N PHE A 264 -0.04 19.24 3.19
CA PHE A 264 1.37 18.90 2.95
C PHE A 264 2.28 19.37 4.07
N ASP A 265 2.05 20.58 4.59
CA ASP A 265 2.76 21.11 5.75
C ASP A 265 2.54 20.27 7.02
N ASP A 266 1.31 19.84 7.28
CA ASP A 266 0.98 18.96 8.40
C ASP A 266 1.67 17.61 8.26
N LEU A 267 1.65 17.03 7.06
CA LEU A 267 2.32 15.77 6.76
C LEU A 267 3.83 15.88 6.92
N ARG A 268 4.47 16.92 6.39
CA ARG A 268 5.91 17.17 6.59
C ARG A 268 6.25 17.28 8.07
N ARG A 269 5.51 18.08 8.84
CA ARG A 269 5.72 18.20 10.29
C ARG A 269 5.59 16.87 11.01
N MET A 270 4.61 16.05 10.62
CA MET A 270 4.42 14.71 11.20
C MET A 270 5.60 13.79 10.87
N LEU A 271 6.03 13.74 9.61
CA LEU A 271 7.15 12.91 9.16
C LEU A 271 8.45 13.34 9.87
N THR A 272 8.75 14.64 9.92
CA THR A 272 9.93 15.15 10.65
C THR A 272 9.89 14.79 12.14
N ARG A 273 8.74 14.89 12.81
CA ARG A 273 8.62 14.45 14.21
C ARG A 273 8.91 12.96 14.38
N LEU A 274 8.42 12.11 13.47
CA LEU A 274 8.75 10.69 13.52
C LEU A 274 10.24 10.44 13.27
N MET A 275 10.91 11.25 12.45
CA MET A 275 12.36 11.16 12.25
C MET A 275 13.14 11.53 13.52
N ASP A 276 12.65 12.52 14.29
CA ASP A 276 13.32 13.06 15.48
C ASP A 276 13.00 12.30 16.78
N ASP A 277 11.95 11.47 16.81
CA ASP A 277 11.58 10.64 17.97
C ASP A 277 12.54 9.43 18.09
N ASP A 278 13.30 9.36 19.20
CA ASP A 278 14.08 8.17 19.62
C ASP A 278 13.23 7.15 20.37
#